data_AF-A0AAV6HSZ3-F1
#
_entry.id   AF-A0AAV6HSZ3-F1
#
_cell.length_a   1.000
_cell.length_b   1.000
_cell.length_c   1.000
_cell.angle_alpha   90.00
_cell.angle_beta   90.00
_cell.angle_gamma   90.00
#
_symmetry.space_group_name_H-M   'P 1'
#
loop_
_entity.id
_entity.type
_entity.pdbx_description
1 polymer ?
#
loop_
_entity_poly.entity_id
_entity_poly.type
_entity_poly.pdbx_seq_one_letter_code
_entity_poly.pdbx_strand_id
1 'polypeptide(L)'
;MLTISRLRPKLLSHAKVGCDENAFMRKYVEEVLKYKNVSLISDGDQYLRAFETGNISAAFLEIPYAKVFVNRYCRKFTIIGTTYRFGGFGFVFQKGSPLTADVSKAILQLSEDGTLKRLEEQWLTPNQECLESETTTENIDSLSLRSFWGLFLFSAGTSFVCFLLFLGHLLRDYCRHQSSQVANVNASNESVSIKTVRVARYLMNAEIGSPWRSPSSDRVVPETEMC
;
A
#
# COMPACT_ATOMS: atom_id res chain seq x y z
N MET A 1 -10.78 2.13 -9.55
CA MET A 1 -9.38 2.07 -9.12
C MET A 1 -9.30 2.68 -7.73
N LEU A 2 -9.03 1.90 -6.68
CA LEU A 2 -8.90 2.38 -5.30
C LEU A 2 -7.47 2.92 -5.13
N THR A 3 -7.29 4.23 -5.21
CA THR A 3 -6.01 4.88 -4.95
C THR A 3 -5.87 5.18 -3.45
N ILE A 4 -4.69 4.87 -2.88
CA ILE A 4 -4.35 5.10 -1.47
C ILE A 4 -4.52 6.58 -1.07
N SER A 5 -4.45 7.49 -2.04
CA SER A 5 -4.59 8.95 -1.90
C SER A 5 -5.92 9.41 -1.26
N ARG A 6 -6.89 8.52 -1.03
CA ARG A 6 -8.17 8.82 -0.37
C ARG A 6 -8.25 8.39 1.10
N LEU A 7 -7.25 7.67 1.63
CA LEU A 7 -7.17 7.38 3.05
C LEU A 7 -6.67 8.62 3.79
N ARG A 8 -7.54 9.26 4.59
CA ARG A 8 -7.07 10.24 5.57
C ARG A 8 -6.50 9.48 6.76
N PRO A 9 -5.17 9.44 6.96
CA PRO A 9 -4.60 8.77 8.12
C PRO A 9 -5.09 9.47 9.38
N LYS A 10 -5.65 8.67 10.31
CA LYS A 10 -6.03 9.16 11.63
C LYS A 10 -4.83 9.02 12.54
N LEU A 11 -4.34 10.15 13.05
CA LEU A 11 -3.25 10.14 14.02
C LEU A 11 -3.73 9.51 15.33
N LEU A 12 -2.98 8.54 15.85
CA LEU A 12 -3.28 7.85 17.10
C LEU A 12 -2.94 8.77 18.29
N SER A 13 -3.79 8.80 19.31
CA SER A 13 -3.59 9.63 20.51
C SER A 13 -2.34 9.27 21.33
N HIS A 14 -1.81 8.06 21.14
CA HIS A 14 -0.60 7.58 21.80
C HIS A 14 0.66 7.72 20.94
N ALA A 15 0.53 8.22 19.71
CA ALA A 15 1.69 8.44 18.84
C ALA A 15 2.63 9.47 19.47
N LYS A 16 3.93 9.26 19.28
CA LYS A 16 4.95 10.24 19.62
C LYS A 16 4.96 11.32 18.54
N VAL A 17 4.80 12.58 18.95
CA VAL A 17 4.64 13.71 18.03
C VAL A 17 5.76 14.72 18.22
N GLY A 18 6.25 15.30 17.14
CA GLY A 18 7.21 16.40 17.18
C GLY A 18 6.50 17.75 17.23
N CYS A 19 7.10 18.74 17.89
CA CYS A 19 6.74 20.15 17.70
C CYS A 19 7.94 21.04 17.98
N ASP A 20 7.86 22.29 17.52
CA ASP A 20 8.93 23.26 17.76
C ASP A 20 9.11 23.49 19.25
N GLU A 21 10.34 23.75 19.66
CA GLU A 21 10.70 24.04 21.06
C GLU A 21 10.02 25.33 21.58
N ASN A 22 9.41 26.12 20.71
CA ASN A 22 8.64 27.30 21.05
C ASN A 22 7.55 26.99 22.10
N ALA A 23 7.55 27.75 23.20
CA ALA A 23 6.67 27.53 24.35
C ALA A 23 5.17 27.50 23.99
N PHE A 24 4.79 28.20 22.91
CA PHE A 24 3.43 28.21 22.39
C PHE A 24 3.01 26.85 21.81
N MET A 25 3.83 26.27 20.92
CA MET A 25 3.51 25.00 20.26
C MET A 25 3.47 23.86 21.26
N ARG A 26 4.44 23.81 22.17
CA ARG A 26 4.46 22.83 23.25
C ARG A 26 3.18 22.86 24.08
N LYS A 27 2.81 24.02 24.62
CA LYS A 27 1.59 24.18 25.42
C LYS A 27 0.34 23.81 24.63
N TYR A 28 0.25 24.21 23.37
CA TYR A 28 -0.90 23.87 22.54
C TYR A 28 -1.04 22.36 22.32
N VAL A 29 0.06 21.69 21.98
CA VAL A 29 0.07 20.23 21.72
C VAL A 29 -0.24 19.44 23.00
N GLU A 30 0.33 19.84 24.14
CA GLU A 30 0.14 19.16 25.43
C GLU A 30 -1.23 19.48 26.06
N GLU A 31 -1.62 20.76 26.13
CA GLU A 31 -2.78 21.21 26.90
C GLU A 31 -4.08 21.23 26.07
N VAL A 32 -4.02 21.53 24.77
CA VAL A 32 -5.22 21.61 23.91
C VAL A 32 -5.42 20.31 23.16
N LEU A 33 -4.38 19.82 22.48
CA LEU A 33 -4.47 18.57 21.69
C LEU A 33 -4.30 17.31 22.54
N LYS A 34 -3.91 17.45 23.81
CA LYS A 34 -3.80 16.36 24.81
C LYS A 34 -2.79 15.26 24.44
N TYR A 35 -1.76 15.58 23.65
CA TYR A 35 -0.65 14.66 23.40
C TYR A 35 0.31 14.66 24.60
N LYS A 36 0.60 13.46 25.12
CA LYS A 36 1.51 13.29 26.27
C LYS A 36 2.95 13.00 25.87
N ASN A 37 3.17 12.45 24.67
CA ASN A 37 4.48 12.04 24.18
C ASN A 37 4.95 13.01 23.10
N VAL A 38 5.50 14.14 23.55
CA VAL A 38 5.93 15.24 22.69
C VAL A 38 7.46 15.29 22.65
N SER A 39 8.01 15.32 21.44
CA SER A 39 9.41 15.60 21.19
C SER A 39 9.58 17.03 20.73
N LEU A 40 10.34 17.81 21.50
CA LEU A 40 10.73 19.16 21.13
C LEU A 40 11.87 19.07 20.12
N ILE A 41 11.71 19.74 18.98
CA ILE A 41 12.67 19.74 17.88
C ILE A 41 12.97 21.19 17.53
N SER A 42 14.23 21.61 17.63
CA SER A 42 14.61 23.01 17.53
C SER A 42 14.99 23.44 16.10
N ASP A 43 15.25 22.48 15.20
CA ASP A 43 15.78 22.73 13.86
C ASP A 43 15.05 21.94 12.78
N GLY A 44 14.89 22.56 11.61
CA GLY A 44 14.18 21.99 10.46
C GLY A 44 14.80 20.69 9.97
N ASP A 45 16.13 20.59 9.96
CA ASP A 45 16.82 19.38 9.49
C ASP A 45 16.74 18.23 10.51
N GLN A 46 16.46 18.52 11.78
CA GLN A 46 16.22 17.49 12.80
C GLN A 46 14.87 16.80 12.63
N TYR A 47 13.86 17.48 12.07
CA TYR A 47 12.57 16.84 11.78
C TYR A 47 12.72 15.68 10.80
N LEU A 48 13.51 15.85 9.74
CA LEU A 48 13.77 14.79 8.78
C LEU A 48 14.32 13.54 9.47
N ARG A 49 15.36 13.71 10.30
CA ARG A 49 15.96 12.60 11.04
C ARG A 49 15.00 11.99 12.05
N ALA A 50 14.19 12.80 12.74
CA ALA A 50 13.21 12.31 13.69
C ALA A 50 12.13 11.45 13.02
N PHE A 51 11.72 11.79 11.80
CA PHE A 51 10.83 10.97 11.00
C PHE A 51 11.52 9.68 10.50
N GLU A 52 12.72 9.79 9.93
CA GLU A 52 13.45 8.64 9.35
C GLU A 52 13.83 7.58 10.40
N THR A 53 14.13 8.02 11.63
CA THR A 53 14.42 7.11 12.77
C THR A 53 13.16 6.53 13.42
N GLY A 54 11.96 6.95 13.00
CA GLY A 54 10.71 6.57 13.64
C GLY A 54 10.52 7.16 15.04
N ASN A 55 11.33 8.15 15.43
CA ASN A 55 11.23 8.81 16.72
C ASN A 55 9.94 9.64 16.85
N ILE A 56 9.40 10.14 15.75
CA ILE A 56 8.08 10.79 15.69
C ILE A 56 7.24 10.20 14.56
N SER A 57 5.92 10.16 14.75
CA SER A 57 4.96 9.73 13.72
C SER A 57 4.29 10.91 13.00
N ALA A 58 4.29 12.08 13.62
CA ALA A 58 3.75 13.32 13.08
C ALA A 58 4.46 14.51 13.70
N ALA A 59 4.43 15.66 13.02
CA ALA A 59 4.92 16.92 13.53
C ALA A 59 3.81 17.97 13.51
N PHE A 60 3.70 18.75 14.58
CA PHE A 60 2.89 19.94 14.65
C PHE A 60 3.78 21.14 14.36
N LEU A 61 3.52 21.77 13.22
CA LEU A 61 4.27 22.92 12.71
C LEU A 61 3.28 24.03 12.35
N GLU A 62 3.75 25.28 12.41
CA GLU A 62 3.00 26.40 11.86
C GLU A 62 2.89 26.23 10.33
N ILE A 63 1.75 26.63 9.75
CA ILE A 63 1.40 26.33 8.36
C ILE A 63 2.50 26.70 7.33
N PRO A 64 3.11 27.91 7.36
CA PRO A 64 4.14 28.22 6.36
C PRO A 64 5.38 27.32 6.50
N TYR A 65 5.79 26.96 7.72
CA TYR A 65 6.90 26.02 7.92
C TYR A 65 6.54 24.61 7.45
N ALA A 66 5.32 24.15 7.72
CA ALA A 66 4.83 22.87 7.22
C ALA A 66 4.82 22.81 5.68
N LYS A 67 4.37 23.89 5.01
CA LYS A 67 4.38 24.01 3.55
C LYS A 67 5.81 23.93 3.01
N VAL A 68 6.74 24.72 3.56
CA VAL A 68 8.15 24.70 3.15
C VAL A 68 8.76 23.31 3.34
N PHE A 69 8.49 22.66 4.47
CA PHE A 69 9.01 21.32 4.77
C PHE A 69 8.53 20.27 3.76
N VAL A 70 7.21 20.23 3.49
CA VAL A 70 6.64 19.28 2.53
C VAL A 70 7.12 19.55 1.11
N ASN A 71 7.26 20.82 0.72
CA ASN A 71 7.80 21.20 -0.59
C ASN A 71 9.27 20.81 -0.75
N ARG A 72 10.07 20.90 0.33
CA ARG A 72 11.49 20.51 0.32
C ARG A 72 11.69 19.01 0.20
N TYR A 73 10.79 18.22 0.78
CA TYR A 73 10.88 16.76 0.85
C TYR A 73 9.69 16.10 0.13
N CYS A 74 9.43 16.50 -1.13
CA CYS A 74 8.33 16.01 -1.97
C CYS A 74 8.05 14.51 -1.74
N ARG A 75 6.78 14.08 -1.81
CA ARG A 75 6.31 12.67 -1.74
C ARG A 75 6.62 11.90 -0.43
N LYS A 76 7.57 12.35 0.41
CA LYS A 76 7.89 11.70 1.70
C LYS A 76 6.91 12.06 2.80
N PHE A 77 6.42 13.30 2.77
CA PHE A 77 5.56 13.86 3.81
C PHE A 77 4.33 14.52 3.22
N THR A 78 3.28 14.61 4.03
CA THR A 78 2.04 15.26 3.65
C THR A 78 1.41 15.93 4.85
N ILE A 79 0.67 17.01 4.63
CA ILE A 79 -0.07 17.70 5.67
C ILE A 79 -1.41 16.97 5.83
N ILE A 80 -1.62 16.39 7.02
CA ILE A 80 -2.81 15.59 7.33
C ILE A 80 -3.78 16.36 8.24
N GLY A 81 -5.08 16.10 8.07
CA GLY A 81 -6.13 16.64 8.92
C GLY A 81 -6.55 18.07 8.59
N THR A 82 -7.44 18.62 9.41
CA THR A 82 -7.84 20.03 9.34
C THR A 82 -6.72 20.90 9.89
N THR A 83 -6.30 21.92 9.13
CA THR A 83 -5.39 22.93 9.63
C THR A 83 -6.06 23.67 10.80
N TYR A 84 -5.47 23.57 11.99
CA TYR A 84 -5.91 24.34 13.14
C TYR A 84 -5.53 25.80 12.90
N ARG A 85 -6.49 26.64 12.50
CA ARG A 85 -6.26 28.09 12.35
C ARG A 85 -6.38 28.75 13.71
N PHE A 86 -5.26 28.86 14.41
CA PHE A 86 -5.13 29.68 15.62
C PHE A 86 -3.85 30.52 15.52
N GLY A 87 -3.93 31.80 15.89
CA GLY A 87 -2.81 32.73 15.81
C GLY A 87 -2.47 33.23 14.40
N GLY A 88 -1.27 33.81 14.28
CA GLY A 88 -0.73 34.35 13.03
C GLY A 88 0.60 35.09 13.27
N PHE A 89 1.33 35.36 12.19
CA PHE A 89 2.53 36.20 12.22
C PHE A 89 2.14 37.67 12.23
N GLY A 90 2.93 38.49 12.91
CA GLY A 90 2.68 39.92 13.02
C GLY A 90 3.97 40.71 13.18
N PHE A 91 3.91 41.99 12.83
CA PHE A 91 4.97 42.95 13.11
C PHE A 91 4.77 43.55 14.49
N VAL A 92 5.86 43.74 15.23
CA VAL A 92 5.83 44.24 16.61
C VAL A 92 6.52 45.59 16.67
N PHE A 93 5.83 46.56 17.26
CA PHE A 93 6.34 47.92 17.47
C PHE A 93 6.21 48.31 18.94
N GLN A 94 7.00 49.30 19.36
CA GLN A 94 6.85 49.89 20.69
C GLN A 94 5.46 50.52 20.84
N LYS A 95 4.92 50.47 22.06
CA LYS A 95 3.61 51.05 22.37
C LYS A 95 3.61 52.55 22.05
N GLY A 96 2.61 52.99 21.27
CA GLY A 96 2.49 54.37 20.81
C GLY A 96 3.27 54.69 19.54
N SER A 97 3.97 53.72 18.94
CA SER A 97 4.65 53.95 17.66
C SER A 97 3.64 54.29 16.55
N PRO A 98 3.85 55.40 15.81
CA PRO A 98 2.98 55.78 14.69
C PRO A 98 3.00 54.73 13.56
N LEU A 99 4.09 53.98 13.44
CA LEU A 99 4.28 52.96 12.40
C LEU A 99 3.28 51.80 12.50
N THR A 100 2.71 51.57 13.70
CA THR A 100 1.72 50.51 13.93
C THR A 100 0.51 50.66 13.00
N ALA A 101 -0.02 51.88 12.87
CA ALA A 101 -1.19 52.17 12.05
C ALA A 101 -0.86 52.04 10.56
N ASP A 102 0.28 52.60 10.14
CA ASP A 102 0.70 52.59 8.75
C ASP A 102 0.97 51.16 8.25
N VAL A 103 1.68 50.34 9.03
CA VAL A 103 1.97 48.95 8.67
C VAL A 103 0.70 48.09 8.68
N SER A 104 -0.18 48.27 9.66
CA SER A 104 -1.47 47.54 9.69
C SER A 104 -2.32 47.88 8.46
N LYS A 105 -2.35 49.16 8.06
CA LYS A 105 -3.05 49.60 6.86
C LYS A 105 -2.43 49.01 5.59
N ALA A 106 -1.11 48.99 5.49
CA ALA A 106 -0.42 48.39 4.35
C ALA A 106 -0.71 46.89 4.24
N ILE A 107 -0.69 46.15 5.35
CA ILE A 107 -1.02 44.71 5.36
C ILE A 107 -2.46 44.47 4.92
N LEU A 108 -3.41 45.29 5.38
CA LEU A 108 -4.81 45.21 4.94
C LEU A 108 -4.94 45.44 3.44
N GLN A 109 -4.29 46.47 2.90
CA GLN A 109 -4.28 46.74 1.46
C GLN A 109 -3.72 45.57 0.65
N LEU A 110 -2.59 44.99 1.09
CA LEU A 110 -1.98 43.81 0.47
C LEU A 110 -2.84 42.55 0.58
N SER A 111 -3.70 42.47 1.60
CA SER A 111 -4.64 41.37 1.77
C SER A 111 -5.86 41.54 0.85
N GLU A 112 -6.40 42.75 0.75
CA GLU A 112 -7.58 43.07 -0.05
C GLU A 112 -7.30 43.01 -1.56
N ASP A 113 -6.12 43.46 -1.99
CA ASP A 113 -5.73 43.42 -3.41
C ASP A 113 -5.21 42.04 -3.88
N GLY A 114 -5.10 41.08 -2.95
CA GLY A 114 -4.62 39.72 -3.21
C GLY A 114 -3.11 39.58 -3.37
N THR A 115 -2.33 40.64 -3.18
CA THR A 115 -0.85 40.60 -3.26
C THR A 115 -0.27 39.64 -2.22
N LEU A 116 -0.80 39.63 -1.00
CA LEU A 116 -0.36 38.72 0.06
C LEU A 116 -0.55 37.25 -0.32
N LYS A 117 -1.71 36.93 -0.95
CA LYS A 117 -2.00 35.58 -1.45
C LYS A 117 -1.04 35.20 -2.59
N ARG A 118 -0.77 36.12 -3.51
CA ARG A 118 0.19 35.89 -4.61
C ARG A 118 1.60 35.63 -4.08
N LEU A 119 2.03 36.34 -3.04
CA LEU A 119 3.31 36.08 -2.37
C LEU A 119 3.30 34.72 -1.67
N GLU A 120 2.24 34.37 -0.96
CA GLU A 120 2.10 33.04 -0.36
C GLU A 120 2.22 31.93 -1.41
N GLU A 121 1.53 32.07 -2.54
CA GLU A 121 1.60 31.10 -3.63
C GLU A 121 2.99 31.06 -4.28
N GLN A 122 3.61 32.20 -4.52
CA GLN A 122 4.94 32.29 -5.12
C GLN A 122 6.03 31.65 -4.25
N TRP A 123 5.96 31.79 -2.93
CA TRP A 123 7.02 31.36 -2.02
C TRP A 123 6.74 30.05 -1.29
N LEU A 124 5.47 29.63 -1.16
CA LEU A 124 5.07 28.48 -0.34
C LEU A 124 4.33 27.37 -1.13
N THR A 125 4.21 27.49 -2.46
CA THR A 125 3.69 26.40 -3.32
C THR A 125 4.81 25.42 -3.70
N PRO A 126 4.53 24.11 -3.83
CA PRO A 126 5.53 23.15 -4.28
C PRO A 126 6.12 23.51 -5.64
N ASN A 127 7.41 23.25 -5.83
CA ASN A 127 8.03 23.35 -7.14
C ASN A 127 7.38 22.38 -8.15
N GLN A 128 7.44 22.74 -9.42
CA GLN A 128 6.84 21.96 -10.52
C GLN A 128 7.34 20.51 -10.56
N GLU A 129 8.56 20.23 -10.10
CA GLU A 129 9.11 18.87 -9.95
C GLU A 129 8.36 17.99 -8.94
N CYS A 130 7.84 18.58 -7.84
CA CYS A 130 6.96 17.86 -6.91
C CYS A 130 5.59 17.55 -7.55
N LEU A 131 5.15 18.34 -8.54
CA LEU A 131 3.83 18.24 -9.19
C LEU A 131 3.86 17.35 -10.44
N GLU A 132 4.90 17.46 -11.28
CA GLU A 132 5.05 16.69 -12.52
C GLU A 132 5.17 15.19 -12.25
N SER A 133 5.73 14.86 -11.11
CA SER A 133 5.85 13.49 -10.69
C SER A 133 4.51 12.93 -10.14
N GLU A 134 3.46 13.73 -9.90
CA GLU A 134 2.08 13.20 -9.80
C GLU A 134 1.47 12.84 -11.16
N THR A 135 1.91 13.48 -12.24
CA THR A 135 1.39 13.27 -13.61
C THR A 135 2.17 12.23 -14.42
N THR A 136 3.45 12.00 -14.09
CA THR A 136 4.20 10.88 -14.66
C THR A 136 3.78 9.62 -13.93
N THR A 137 3.12 8.74 -14.66
CA THR A 137 2.71 7.36 -14.34
C THR A 137 3.87 6.51 -13.77
N GLU A 138 4.40 6.86 -12.60
CA GLU A 138 5.37 6.07 -11.86
C GLU A 138 4.82 5.84 -10.46
N ASN A 139 4.28 4.64 -10.28
CA ASN A 139 3.88 4.06 -9.00
C ASN A 139 2.84 4.88 -8.22
N ILE A 140 1.68 5.13 -8.83
CA ILE A 140 0.47 5.09 -7.99
C ILE A 140 0.44 3.66 -7.46
N ASP A 141 0.69 3.49 -6.16
CA ASP A 141 0.45 2.25 -5.40
C ASP A 141 -1.04 1.90 -5.52
N SER A 142 -1.41 1.43 -6.70
CA SER A 142 -2.64 0.71 -6.93
C SER A 142 -2.53 -0.51 -6.05
N LEU A 143 -3.55 -0.77 -5.23
CA LEU A 143 -3.55 -1.92 -4.34
C LEU A 143 -3.26 -3.17 -5.17
N SER A 144 -2.04 -3.66 -5.08
CA SER A 144 -1.58 -4.79 -5.88
C SER A 144 -2.42 -6.02 -5.49
N LEU A 145 -2.63 -6.94 -6.42
CA LEU A 145 -3.34 -8.20 -6.14
C LEU A 145 -2.68 -8.98 -4.99
N ARG A 146 -1.39 -8.73 -4.73
CA ARG A 146 -0.64 -9.25 -3.58
C ARG A 146 -1.19 -8.76 -2.23
N SER A 147 -1.66 -7.51 -2.13
CA SER A 147 -2.28 -6.97 -0.91
C SER A 147 -3.62 -7.64 -0.59
N PHE A 148 -4.25 -8.29 -1.58
CA PHE A 148 -5.52 -9.00 -1.44
C PHE A 148 -5.37 -10.52 -1.44
N TRP A 149 -4.15 -11.04 -1.25
CA TRP A 149 -3.90 -12.48 -1.28
C TRP A 149 -4.79 -13.27 -0.31
N GLY A 150 -5.11 -12.70 0.86
CA GLY A 150 -6.06 -13.30 1.80
C GLY A 150 -7.47 -13.49 1.24
N LEU A 151 -7.98 -12.53 0.46
CA LEU A 151 -9.30 -12.64 -0.19
C LEU A 151 -9.29 -13.72 -1.28
N PHE A 152 -8.21 -13.79 -2.06
CA PHE A 152 -8.04 -14.83 -3.08
C PHE A 152 -7.97 -16.22 -2.46
N LEU A 153 -7.27 -16.37 -1.33
CA LEU A 153 -7.16 -17.64 -0.62
C LEU A 153 -8.51 -18.12 -0.09
N PHE A 154 -9.31 -17.21 0.49
CA PHE A 154 -10.66 -17.54 0.94
C PHE A 154 -11.57 -17.96 -0.23
N SER A 155 -11.60 -17.20 -1.31
CA SER A 155 -12.44 -17.48 -2.48
C SER A 155 -12.08 -18.79 -3.19
N ALA A 156 -10.78 -19.03 -3.38
CA ALA A 156 -10.29 -20.28 -3.97
C ALA A 156 -10.57 -21.48 -3.04
N GLY A 157 -10.37 -21.31 -1.73
CA GLY A 157 -10.64 -22.33 -0.73
C GLY A 157 -12.11 -22.75 -0.71
N THR A 158 -13.04 -21.80 -0.64
CA THR A 158 -14.48 -22.10 -0.64
C THR A 158 -14.91 -22.79 -1.94
N SER A 159 -14.38 -22.34 -3.08
CA SER A 159 -14.68 -22.93 -4.39
C SER A 159 -14.18 -24.38 -4.47
N PHE A 160 -12.97 -24.65 -3.97
CA PHE A 160 -12.39 -25.98 -3.94
C PHE A 160 -13.15 -26.95 -3.01
N VAL A 161 -13.56 -26.49 -1.83
CA VAL A 161 -14.37 -27.29 -0.90
C VAL A 161 -15.73 -27.64 -1.52
N CYS A 162 -16.42 -26.67 -2.11
CA CYS A 162 -17.68 -26.92 -2.81
C CYS A 162 -17.52 -27.92 -3.97
N PHE A 163 -16.43 -27.79 -4.74
CA PHE A 163 -16.12 -28.71 -5.85
C PHE A 163 -15.87 -30.14 -5.36
N LEU A 164 -15.11 -30.32 -4.28
CA LEU A 164 -14.87 -31.63 -3.68
C LEU A 164 -16.15 -32.28 -3.13
N LEU A 165 -17.01 -31.49 -2.47
CA LEU A 165 -18.31 -31.99 -2.02
C LEU A 165 -19.17 -32.45 -3.20
N PHE A 166 -19.24 -31.65 -4.27
CA PHE A 166 -19.99 -31.99 -5.47
C PHE A 166 -19.47 -33.27 -6.15
N LEU A 167 -18.15 -33.39 -6.32
CA LEU A 167 -17.50 -34.62 -6.80
C LEU A 167 -17.81 -35.83 -5.91
N GLY A 168 -17.74 -35.65 -4.58
CA GLY A 168 -18.10 -36.70 -3.62
C GLY A 168 -19.55 -37.14 -3.76
N HIS A 169 -20.48 -36.21 -3.96
CA HIS A 169 -21.89 -36.50 -4.23
C HIS A 169 -22.07 -37.27 -5.54
N LEU A 170 -21.44 -36.83 -6.64
CA LEU A 170 -21.51 -37.51 -7.93
C LEU A 170 -20.91 -38.91 -7.88
N LEU A 171 -19.76 -39.09 -7.22
CA LEU A 171 -19.14 -40.40 -7.04
C LEU A 171 -20.00 -41.32 -6.16
N ARG A 172 -20.60 -40.78 -5.09
CA ARG A 172 -21.53 -41.55 -4.24
C ARG A 172 -22.77 -41.99 -5.02
N ASP A 173 -23.34 -41.12 -5.84
CA ASP A 173 -24.51 -41.46 -6.64
C ASP A 173 -24.18 -42.41 -7.78
N TYR A 174 -23.02 -42.26 -8.42
CA TYR A 174 -22.48 -43.22 -9.39
C TYR A 174 -22.26 -44.60 -8.76
N CYS A 175 -21.57 -44.67 -7.61
CA CYS A 175 -21.35 -45.91 -6.87
C CYS A 175 -22.66 -46.53 -6.35
N ARG A 176 -23.63 -45.73 -5.90
CA ARG A 176 -24.94 -46.22 -5.45
C ARG A 176 -25.72 -46.83 -6.61
N HIS A 177 -25.67 -46.20 -7.79
CA HIS A 177 -26.32 -46.72 -8.98
C HIS A 177 -25.66 -48.01 -9.47
N GLN A 178 -24.33 -48.09 -9.44
CA GLN A 178 -23.60 -49.32 -9.75
C GLN A 178 -23.85 -50.43 -8.72
N SER A 179 -23.91 -50.12 -7.42
CA SER A 179 -24.27 -51.08 -6.37
C SER A 179 -25.72 -51.59 -6.51
N SER A 180 -26.63 -50.78 -7.06
CA SER A 180 -28.02 -51.22 -7.33
C SER A 180 -28.09 -52.14 -8.55
N GLN A 181 -27.26 -51.92 -9.57
CA GLN A 181 -27.09 -52.89 -10.67
C GLN A 181 -26.38 -54.16 -10.21
N VAL A 182 -25.32 -54.06 -9.40
CA VAL A 182 -24.58 -55.23 -8.88
C VAL A 182 -25.44 -56.02 -7.88
N ALA A 183 -26.29 -55.39 -7.07
CA ALA A 183 -27.23 -56.11 -6.20
C ALA A 183 -28.34 -56.84 -6.99
N ASN A 184 -28.85 -56.25 -8.07
CA ASN A 184 -29.78 -56.92 -8.98
C ASN A 184 -29.11 -58.02 -9.83
N VAL A 185 -27.81 -57.92 -10.11
CA VAL A 185 -27.02 -58.94 -10.81
C VAL A 185 -26.56 -60.06 -9.86
N ASN A 186 -26.34 -59.76 -8.58
CA ASN A 186 -25.96 -60.76 -7.56
C ASN A 186 -27.13 -61.66 -7.12
N ALA A 187 -28.37 -61.33 -7.48
CA ALA A 187 -29.49 -62.28 -7.44
C ALA A 187 -29.39 -63.35 -8.55
N SER A 188 -28.47 -63.20 -9.51
CA SER A 188 -28.29 -64.12 -10.65
C SER A 188 -26.81 -64.29 -11.05
N ASN A 189 -26.02 -64.89 -10.15
CA ASN A 189 -24.74 -65.59 -10.38
C ASN A 189 -23.40 -64.87 -10.07
N GLU A 190 -22.51 -65.68 -9.47
CA GLU A 190 -21.10 -65.44 -9.21
C GLU A 190 -20.27 -65.05 -10.46
N SER A 191 -19.16 -64.34 -10.20
CA SER A 191 -17.92 -64.26 -11.02
C SER A 191 -17.75 -63.13 -12.07
N VAL A 192 -17.66 -61.85 -11.67
CA VAL A 192 -17.11 -60.77 -12.56
C VAL A 192 -16.20 -59.73 -11.86
N SER A 193 -15.97 -59.83 -10.55
CA SER A 193 -14.93 -59.06 -9.81
C SER A 193 -13.52 -59.17 -10.45
N ILE A 194 -13.32 -60.17 -11.31
CA ILE A 194 -12.11 -60.46 -12.08
C ILE A 194 -11.93 -59.54 -13.31
N LYS A 195 -12.99 -58.91 -13.86
CA LYS A 195 -12.89 -58.01 -15.03
C LYS A 195 -12.52 -56.56 -14.66
N THR A 196 -13.00 -56.06 -13.53
CA THR A 196 -12.76 -54.68 -13.06
C THR A 196 -11.33 -54.48 -12.55
N VAL A 197 -10.76 -55.47 -11.86
CA VAL A 197 -9.34 -55.45 -11.44
C VAL A 197 -8.39 -55.47 -12.64
N ARG A 198 -8.81 -56.06 -13.77
CA ARG A 198 -7.98 -56.14 -14.98
C ARG A 198 -7.89 -54.82 -15.72
N VAL A 199 -8.98 -54.06 -15.82
CA VAL A 199 -8.98 -52.74 -16.51
C VAL A 199 -8.28 -51.67 -15.67
N ALA A 200 -8.44 -51.68 -14.34
CA ALA A 200 -7.71 -50.78 -13.45
C ALA A 200 -6.18 -50.95 -13.58
N ARG A 201 -5.70 -52.19 -13.80
CA ARG A 201 -4.29 -52.52 -14.05
C ARG A 201 -3.77 -52.04 -15.42
N TYR A 202 -4.64 -51.93 -16.43
CA TYR A 202 -4.25 -51.41 -17.75
C TYR A 202 -4.11 -49.89 -17.77
N LEU A 203 -4.96 -49.17 -17.04
CA LEU A 203 -4.92 -47.70 -17.05
C LEU A 203 -3.77 -47.14 -16.22
N MET A 204 -3.43 -47.75 -15.08
CA MET A 204 -2.25 -47.34 -14.29
C MET A 204 -0.91 -47.62 -15.01
N ASN A 205 -0.82 -48.66 -15.83
CA ASN A 205 0.40 -48.97 -16.60
C ASN A 205 0.53 -48.17 -17.90
N ALA A 206 -0.57 -47.61 -18.44
CA ALA A 206 -0.54 -46.78 -19.64
C ALA A 206 0.11 -45.40 -19.41
N GLU A 207 0.21 -44.96 -18.16
CA GLU A 207 0.79 -43.67 -17.79
C GLU A 207 2.33 -43.71 -17.59
N ILE A 208 2.96 -44.90 -17.69
CA ILE A 208 4.42 -45.09 -17.55
C ILE A 208 5.14 -45.20 -18.92
N GLY A 209 4.40 -45.22 -20.03
CA GLY A 209 4.96 -45.49 -21.37
C GLY A 209 4.84 -44.36 -22.39
N SER A 210 5.49 -43.22 -22.19
CA SER A 210 5.81 -42.30 -23.31
C SER A 210 7.22 -42.60 -23.85
N PRO A 211 7.39 -43.03 -25.11
CA PRO A 211 8.71 -43.28 -25.69
C PRO A 211 9.27 -42.03 -26.38
N TRP A 212 10.39 -41.50 -25.89
CA TRP A 212 11.37 -40.84 -26.76
C TRP A 212 12.56 -41.77 -26.91
N ARG A 213 12.82 -42.23 -28.14
CA ARG A 213 14.03 -42.98 -28.51
C ARG A 213 14.65 -42.31 -29.75
N SER A 214 15.69 -41.52 -29.53
CA SER A 214 16.85 -41.32 -30.45
C SER A 214 17.69 -42.61 -30.46
N PRO A 215 18.55 -42.97 -31.46
CA PRO A 215 19.83 -42.27 -31.78
C PRO A 215 20.30 -42.50 -33.26
N SER A 216 21.45 -42.08 -33.81
CA SER A 216 22.83 -42.47 -33.46
C SER A 216 23.90 -41.55 -34.04
N SER A 217 24.96 -41.38 -33.23
CA SER A 217 26.28 -40.90 -33.60
C SER A 217 27.12 -42.09 -34.06
N ASP A 218 27.80 -41.95 -35.20
CA ASP A 218 29.04 -42.68 -35.50
C ASP A 218 30.17 -41.65 -35.61
N ARG A 219 31.28 -41.92 -34.90
CA ARG A 219 32.55 -41.20 -35.02
C ARG A 219 33.46 -41.94 -35.98
N VAL A 220 34.14 -41.22 -36.85
CA VAL A 220 35.48 -41.55 -37.35
C VAL A 220 36.33 -40.27 -37.31
N VAL A 221 37.54 -40.38 -36.79
CA VAL A 221 38.65 -39.41 -36.66
C VAL A 221 39.80 -39.94 -37.55
N PRO A 222 40.89 -39.24 -37.94
CA PRO A 222 41.31 -37.81 -37.88
C PRO A 222 41.73 -37.23 -39.27
N GLU A 223 42.30 -36.01 -39.23
CA GLU A 223 43.57 -35.57 -39.86
C GLU A 223 43.56 -34.36 -40.82
N THR A 224 44.59 -33.52 -40.60
CA THR A 224 45.30 -32.58 -41.50
C THR A 224 44.74 -31.20 -41.85
N GLU A 225 45.54 -30.18 -41.48
CA GLU A 225 46.07 -29.02 -42.27
C GLU A 225 45.09 -28.10 -43.01
N MET A 226 45.34 -26.82 -43.33
CA MET A 226 46.35 -25.78 -43.10
C MET A 226 45.78 -24.54 -43.86
N CYS A 227 46.22 -23.33 -43.46
CA CYS A 227 45.91 -21.99 -44.01
C CYS A 227 44.60 -21.30 -43.55
#